data_AF-A0A2T5I4Y7-F1
#
_entry.id   AF-A0A2T5I4Y7-F1
#
_cell.length_a   1.000
_cell.length_b   1.000
_cell.length_c   1.000
_cell.angle_alpha   90.00
_cell.angle_beta   90.00
_cell.angle_gamma   90.00
#
_symmetry.space_group_name_H-M   'P 1'
#
loop_
_entity.id
_entity.type
_entity.pdbx_description
1 polymer ?
#
loop_
_entity_poly.entity_id
_entity_poly.type
_entity_poly.pdbx_seq_one_letter_code
_entity_poly.pdbx_strand_id
1 'polypeptide(L)'
;MISKSQALYGLYSTFAPESIAPLKIDLYWLDYERDQGRFAAAQGREHRHSFGTRLFGSAKNWDWNLEAVFQIGHIGSQTISAWTVASDKGFTFTALPWSPRPGLKADIASGDKNPSDGRLTKADKSGHWFIKISVSHSIQCTDIT
;
A
#
# COMPACT_ATOMS: atom_id res chain seq x y z
N MET A 1 6.06 15.06 32.55
CA MET A 1 5.06 14.76 31.50
C MET A 1 5.83 14.53 30.20
N ILE A 2 5.88 13.30 29.68
CA ILE A 2 6.61 13.01 28.43
C ILE A 2 5.70 13.38 27.26
N SER A 3 6.06 14.45 26.54
CA SER A 3 5.41 14.83 25.28
C SER A 3 5.64 13.71 24.27
N LYS A 4 4.57 13.08 23.77
CA LYS A 4 4.66 12.09 22.70
C LYS A 4 4.79 12.85 21.38
N SER A 5 6.01 13.07 20.89
CA SER A 5 6.16 13.61 19.54
C SER A 5 6.01 12.48 18.51
N GLN A 6 5.14 12.75 17.53
CA GLN A 6 4.97 11.96 16.32
C GLN A 6 5.02 12.95 15.16
N ALA A 7 5.84 12.65 14.16
CA ALA A 7 5.94 13.45 12.97
C ALA A 7 5.88 12.54 11.74
N LEU A 8 5.20 13.02 10.70
CA LEU A 8 5.14 12.38 9.40
C LEU A 8 5.44 13.45 8.35
N TYR A 9 6.52 13.27 7.62
CA TYR A 9 6.91 14.13 6.52
C TYR A 9 6.81 13.33 5.22
N GLY A 10 6.70 14.03 4.10
CA GLY A 10 6.68 13.31 2.83
C GLY A 10 6.74 14.20 1.62
N LEU A 11 7.08 13.56 0.51
CA LEU A 11 7.04 14.08 -0.83
C LEU A 11 6.16 13.17 -1.68
N TYR A 12 5.40 13.77 -2.59
CA TYR A 12 4.53 13.06 -3.51
C TYR A 12 4.60 13.74 -4.87
N SER A 13 4.57 12.96 -5.94
CA SER A 13 4.56 13.45 -7.31
C SER A 13 3.76 12.50 -8.21
N THR A 14 3.00 13.07 -9.13
CA THR A 14 2.23 12.34 -10.14
C THR A 14 2.76 12.65 -11.52
N PHE A 15 2.98 11.60 -12.32
CA PHE A 15 3.40 11.65 -13.71
C PHE A 15 2.32 11.01 -14.59
N ALA A 16 1.85 11.77 -15.57
CA ALA A 16 0.87 11.30 -16.55
C ALA A 16 1.20 11.81 -17.96
N PRO A 17 2.39 11.50 -18.51
CA PRO A 17 2.73 11.95 -19.86
C PRO A 17 1.84 11.27 -20.90
N GLU A 18 1.45 12.03 -21.93
CA GLU A 18 0.57 11.53 -23.00
C GLU A 18 1.17 10.30 -23.70
N SER A 19 2.49 10.18 -23.76
CA SER A 19 3.20 9.06 -24.37
C SER A 19 2.96 7.70 -23.71
N ILE A 20 2.52 7.67 -22.44
CA ILE A 20 2.17 6.44 -21.73
C ILE A 20 0.67 6.37 -21.40
N ALA A 21 -0.13 7.33 -21.88
CA ALA A 21 -1.56 7.33 -21.64
C ALA A 21 -2.16 5.98 -22.10
N PRO A 22 -3.11 5.42 -21.33
CA PRO A 22 -3.81 6.00 -20.17
C PRO A 22 -3.13 5.76 -18.81
N LEU A 23 -1.88 5.28 -18.79
CA LEU A 23 -1.16 4.99 -17.55
C LEU A 23 -0.74 6.29 -16.84
N LYS A 24 -0.90 6.29 -15.52
CA LYS A 24 -0.43 7.31 -14.60
C LYS A 24 0.43 6.66 -13.53
N ILE A 25 1.42 7.41 -13.07
CA ILE A 25 2.42 6.95 -12.11
C ILE A 25 2.44 7.96 -10.96
N ASP A 26 2.15 7.51 -9.74
CA ASP A 26 2.49 8.28 -8.55
C ASP A 26 3.76 7.73 -7.94
N LEU A 27 4.63 8.62 -7.47
CA LEU A 27 5.79 8.31 -6.64
C LEU A 27 5.66 9.06 -5.33
N TYR A 28 5.96 8.39 -4.23
CA TYR A 28 5.96 9.03 -2.93
C TYR A 28 7.05 8.51 -2.02
N TRP A 29 7.47 9.40 -1.13
CA TRP A 29 8.35 9.08 -0.03
C TRP A 29 7.74 9.65 1.24
N LEU A 30 7.62 8.83 2.27
CA LEU A 30 7.11 9.22 3.58
C LEU A 30 8.15 8.89 4.63
N ASP A 31 8.41 9.85 5.52
CA ASP A 31 9.29 9.69 6.66
C ASP A 31 8.50 9.78 7.95
N TYR A 32 8.55 8.72 8.75
CA TYR A 32 7.77 8.57 9.97
C TYR A 32 8.70 8.50 11.18
N GLU A 33 8.55 9.47 12.07
CA GLU A 33 9.26 9.54 13.34
C GLU A 33 8.31 9.39 14.53
N ARG A 34 8.72 8.57 15.51
CA ARG A 34 8.01 8.42 16.78
C ARG A 34 8.97 8.19 17.93
N ASP A 35 8.87 9.02 18.96
CA ASP A 35 9.79 8.95 20.12
C ASP A 35 9.60 7.69 20.99
N GLN A 36 8.39 7.13 21.04
CA GLN A 36 8.09 5.90 21.78
C GLN A 36 7.17 4.97 20.98
N GLY A 37 7.75 4.27 19.99
CA GLY A 37 7.12 3.14 19.33
C GLY A 37 7.00 1.98 20.30
N ARG A 38 5.77 1.61 20.65
CA ARG A 38 5.48 0.40 21.45
C ARG A 38 4.85 -0.63 20.50
N PHE A 39 5.64 -1.59 20.04
CA PHE A 39 5.19 -2.71 19.20
C PHE A 39 5.31 -4.00 20.00
N ALA A 40 4.51 -5.01 19.66
CA ALA A 40 4.46 -6.28 20.37
C ALA A 40 5.83 -7.01 20.42
N ALA A 41 6.78 -6.66 19.55
CA ALA A 41 8.13 -7.22 19.46
C ALA A 41 9.28 -6.23 19.75
N ALA A 42 9.00 -4.93 19.94
CA ALA A 42 10.03 -3.89 20.09
C ALA A 42 9.52 -2.65 20.83
N GLN A 43 10.36 -2.06 21.68
CA GLN A 43 10.10 -0.76 22.31
C GLN A 43 11.28 0.18 22.05
N GLY A 44 11.02 1.41 21.58
CA GLY A 44 12.06 2.41 21.35
C GLY A 44 11.66 3.53 20.39
N ARG A 45 12.58 4.45 20.12
CA ARG A 45 12.43 5.45 19.05
C ARG A 45 12.30 4.71 17.72
N GLU A 46 11.29 5.06 16.94
CA GLU A 46 11.04 4.52 15.62
C GLU A 46 11.34 5.61 14.60
N HIS A 47 12.09 5.22 13.58
CA HIS A 47 12.37 6.03 12.41
C HIS A 47 12.19 5.15 11.19
N ARG A 48 11.27 5.51 10.30
CA ARG A 48 10.90 4.69 9.15
C ARG A 48 10.68 5.53 7.91
N HIS A 49 11.42 5.20 6.87
CA HIS A 49 11.19 5.67 5.53
C HIS A 49 10.32 4.67 4.77
N SER A 50 9.31 5.17 4.06
CA SER A 50 8.48 4.41 3.14
C SER A 50 8.61 5.02 1.76
N PHE A 51 8.97 4.21 0.78
CA PHE A 51 9.05 4.58 -0.63
C PHE A 51 7.96 3.83 -1.35
N GLY A 52 7.05 4.54 -2.01
CA GLY A 52 5.94 3.93 -2.72
C GLY A 52 5.82 4.41 -4.15
N THR A 53 5.27 3.53 -4.97
CA THR A 53 4.89 3.82 -6.35
C THR A 53 3.51 3.28 -6.62
N ARG A 54 2.71 4.02 -7.39
CA ARG A 54 1.38 3.61 -7.81
C ARG A 54 1.23 3.74 -9.31
N LEU A 55 0.86 2.66 -9.98
CA LEU A 55 0.56 2.60 -11.40
C LEU A 55 -0.94 2.41 -11.59
N PHE A 56 -1.61 3.38 -12.20
CA PHE A 56 -3.06 3.35 -12.31
C PHE A 56 -3.55 3.94 -13.62
N GLY A 57 -4.75 3.57 -14.03
CA GLY A 57 -5.34 4.04 -15.28
C GLY A 57 -6.63 3.32 -15.61
N SER A 58 -7.27 3.76 -16.69
CA SER A 58 -8.46 3.11 -17.22
C SER A 58 -8.54 3.27 -18.74
N ALA A 59 -9.02 2.24 -19.42
CA ALA A 59 -9.31 2.27 -20.85
C ALA A 59 -10.27 1.14 -21.25
N LYS A 60 -11.16 1.43 -22.21
CA LYS A 60 -12.09 0.47 -22.80
C LYS A 60 -12.78 -0.39 -21.75
N ASN A 61 -13.39 0.27 -20.76
CA ASN A 61 -14.10 -0.32 -19.62
C ASN A 61 -13.23 -1.07 -18.59
N TRP A 62 -11.93 -1.21 -18.83
CA TRP A 62 -10.99 -1.69 -17.82
C TRP A 62 -10.47 -0.55 -16.98
N ASP A 63 -10.26 -0.82 -15.70
CA ASP A 63 -9.43 0.00 -14.83
C ASP A 63 -8.45 -0.87 -14.06
N TRP A 64 -7.33 -0.27 -13.67
CA TRP A 64 -6.28 -0.93 -12.92
C TRP A 64 -5.63 0.02 -11.94
N ASN A 65 -5.16 -0.55 -10.84
CA ASN A 65 -4.38 0.10 -9.81
C ASN A 65 -3.39 -0.93 -9.25
N LEU A 66 -2.10 -0.61 -9.33
CA LEU A 66 -1.02 -1.41 -8.77
C LEU A 66 -0.18 -0.50 -7.88
N GLU A 67 -0.01 -0.84 -6.63
CA GLU A 67 0.78 -0.10 -5.67
C GLU A 67 1.87 -0.99 -5.08
N ALA A 68 3.09 -0.49 -5.01
CA ALA A 68 4.20 -1.16 -4.36
C ALA A 68 4.84 -0.21 -3.35
N VAL A 69 5.09 -0.69 -2.14
CA VAL A 69 5.69 0.09 -1.07
C VAL A 69 6.87 -0.68 -0.48
N PHE A 70 7.99 -0.01 -0.31
CA PHE A 70 9.17 -0.51 0.36
C PHE A 70 9.44 0.35 1.60
N GLN A 71 9.66 -0.29 2.75
CA GLN A 71 9.87 0.37 4.02
C GLN A 71 11.20 -0.05 4.63
N ILE A 72 11.98 0.93 5.05
CA ILE A 72 13.25 0.73 5.78
C ILE A 72 13.33 1.65 6.96
N GLY A 73 14.11 1.27 7.97
CA GLY A 73 14.23 2.08 9.17
C GLY A 73 14.72 1.28 10.36
N HIS A 74 14.47 1.78 11.55
CA HIS A 74 14.82 1.10 12.79
C HIS A 74 13.77 1.34 13.86
N ILE A 75 13.67 0.40 14.78
CA ILE A 75 12.92 0.55 16.02
C ILE A 75 13.69 -0.04 17.19
N GLY A 76 14.08 0.81 18.14
CA GLY A 76 14.98 0.38 19.22
C GLY A 76 16.28 -0.19 18.64
N SER A 77 16.60 -1.45 18.96
CA SER A 77 17.77 -2.18 18.41
C SER A 77 17.49 -2.96 17.12
N GLN A 78 16.27 -2.91 16.57
CA GLN A 78 15.86 -3.73 15.42
C GLN A 78 15.83 -2.91 14.13
N THR A 79 16.22 -3.54 13.02
CA THR A 79 16.21 -2.91 11.68
C THR A 79 14.93 -3.25 10.92
N ILE A 80 14.24 -2.27 10.35
CA ILE A 80 13.05 -2.46 9.51
C ILE A 80 13.47 -2.63 8.04
N SER A 81 12.88 -3.63 7.36
CA SER A 81 13.08 -3.90 5.93
C SER A 81 11.87 -4.65 5.35
N ALA A 82 10.75 -3.96 5.16
CA ALA A 82 9.48 -4.55 4.72
C ALA A 82 9.09 -4.08 3.30
N TRP A 83 8.25 -4.85 2.62
CA TRP A 83 7.67 -4.45 1.34
C TRP A 83 6.26 -5.00 1.16
N THR A 84 5.43 -4.26 0.42
CA THR A 84 4.08 -4.66 0.02
C THR A 84 3.88 -4.43 -1.47
N VAL A 85 3.03 -5.25 -2.08
CA VAL A 85 2.49 -5.02 -3.42
C VAL A 85 0.99 -5.31 -3.37
N ALA A 86 0.19 -4.37 -3.85
CA ALA A 86 -1.27 -4.44 -3.88
C ALA A 86 -1.75 -4.17 -5.31
N SER A 87 -2.70 -4.96 -5.80
CA SER A 87 -3.25 -4.81 -7.14
C SER A 87 -4.77 -4.91 -7.13
N ASP A 88 -5.42 -4.08 -7.95
CA ASP A 88 -6.84 -4.10 -8.26
C ASP A 88 -7.01 -3.93 -9.76
N LYS A 89 -7.76 -4.82 -10.40
CA LYS A 89 -8.14 -4.71 -11.81
C LYS A 89 -9.63 -4.98 -11.92
N GLY A 90 -10.36 -4.09 -12.59
CA GLY A 90 -11.80 -4.22 -12.81
C GLY A 90 -12.20 -4.07 -14.25
N PHE A 91 -13.39 -4.59 -14.57
CA PHE A 91 -14.04 -4.39 -15.85
C PHE A 91 -15.49 -3.95 -15.64
N THR A 92 -15.89 -2.84 -16.25
CA THR A 92 -17.25 -2.30 -16.12
C THR A 92 -18.11 -2.72 -17.31
N PHE A 93 -19.23 -3.40 -17.05
CA PHE A 93 -20.20 -3.75 -18.09
C PHE A 93 -21.15 -2.60 -18.37
N THR A 94 -20.72 -1.64 -19.18
CA THR A 94 -21.50 -0.43 -19.50
C THR A 94 -22.79 -0.70 -20.29
N ALA A 95 -22.89 -1.87 -20.94
CA ALA A 95 -24.08 -2.26 -21.71
C ALA A 95 -25.18 -2.91 -20.85
N LEU A 96 -24.92 -3.18 -19.57
CA LEU A 96 -25.89 -3.78 -18.65
C LEU A 96 -26.51 -2.71 -17.73
N PRO A 97 -27.78 -2.87 -17.32
CA PRO A 97 -28.35 -2.06 -16.26
C PRO A 97 -27.46 -2.03 -15.03
N TRP A 98 -27.35 -0.85 -14.41
CA TRP A 98 -26.53 -0.60 -13.21
C TRP A 98 -25.01 -0.74 -13.38
N SER A 99 -24.52 -0.94 -14.61
CA SER A 99 -23.09 -0.97 -14.96
C SER A 99 -22.24 -1.79 -13.98
N PRO A 100 -22.52 -3.10 -13.78
CA PRO A 100 -21.79 -3.89 -12.80
C PRO A 100 -20.30 -3.92 -13.15
N ARG A 101 -19.46 -3.85 -12.11
CA ARG A 101 -18.00 -3.91 -12.25
C ARG A 101 -17.43 -4.98 -11.31
N PRO A 102 -17.25 -6.23 -11.77
CA PRO A 102 -16.38 -7.17 -11.07
C PRO A 102 -14.92 -6.70 -11.15
N GLY A 103 -14.16 -7.02 -10.11
CA GLY A 103 -12.74 -6.76 -10.05
C GLY A 103 -12.01 -7.82 -9.25
N LEU A 104 -10.73 -7.99 -9.57
CA LEU A 104 -9.81 -8.89 -8.90
C LEU A 104 -8.80 -8.07 -8.10
N LYS A 105 -8.62 -8.44 -6.84
CA LYS A 105 -7.61 -7.87 -5.96
C LYS A 105 -6.62 -8.92 -5.52
N ALA A 106 -5.34 -8.58 -5.58
CA ALA A 106 -4.26 -9.42 -5.06
C ALA A 106 -3.24 -8.55 -4.32
N ASP A 107 -3.03 -8.90 -3.05
CA ASP A 107 -2.13 -8.21 -2.15
C ASP A 107 -1.10 -9.21 -1.61
N ILE A 108 0.16 -8.82 -1.59
CA ILE A 108 1.26 -9.57 -1.00
C ILE A 108 2.10 -8.63 -0.15
N ALA A 109 2.56 -9.11 1.00
CA ALA A 109 3.57 -8.39 1.76
C ALA A 109 4.59 -9.30 2.39
N SER A 110 5.71 -8.67 2.78
CA SER A 110 6.79 -9.35 3.42
C SER A 110 6.49 -9.80 4.85
N GLY A 111 6.87 -11.04 5.10
CA GLY A 111 6.89 -11.66 6.42
C GLY A 111 8.30 -11.72 6.99
N ASP A 112 8.38 -11.84 8.31
CA ASP A 112 9.62 -12.00 9.07
C ASP A 112 9.92 -13.48 9.27
N LYS A 113 11.06 -13.93 8.76
CA LYS A 113 11.46 -15.33 8.78
C LYS A 113 12.18 -15.71 10.09
N ASN A 114 12.65 -14.75 10.90
CA ASN A 114 13.35 -15.05 12.15
C ASN A 114 13.26 -13.89 13.18
N PRO A 115 12.34 -13.95 14.15
CA PRO A 115 12.17 -12.91 15.17
C PRO A 115 13.38 -12.67 16.09
N SER A 116 14.41 -13.53 16.02
CA SER A 116 15.62 -13.47 16.87
C SER A 116 16.83 -12.83 16.19
N ASP A 117 16.75 -12.47 14.90
CA ASP A 117 17.89 -11.93 14.14
C ASP A 117 18.04 -10.40 14.23
N GLY A 118 17.14 -9.73 14.95
CA GLY A 118 17.13 -8.27 15.09
C GLY A 118 16.66 -7.50 13.85
N ARG A 119 16.08 -8.17 12.83
CA ARG A 119 15.49 -7.54 11.64
C ARG A 119 13.97 -7.75 11.61
N LEU A 120 13.25 -6.68 11.36
CA LEU A 120 11.81 -6.64 11.17
C LEU A 120 11.49 -6.41 9.69
N THR A 121 11.13 -7.48 8.98
CA THR A 121 10.65 -7.37 7.59
C THR A 121 9.13 -7.28 7.48
N LYS A 122 8.43 -6.84 8.55
CA LYS A 122 6.97 -6.92 8.69
C LYS A 122 6.25 -5.66 8.20
N ALA A 123 5.27 -5.83 7.31
CA ALA A 123 4.20 -4.83 7.09
C ALA A 123 2.94 -5.11 7.94
N ASP A 124 2.74 -6.35 8.43
CA ASP A 124 1.62 -6.78 9.29
C ASP A 124 2.09 -7.67 10.48
N LYS A 125 1.26 -7.77 11.52
CA LYS A 125 1.52 -8.34 12.86
C LYS A 125 1.70 -9.87 12.93
N SER A 126 1.55 -10.61 11.82
CA SER A 126 1.35 -12.08 11.84
C SER A 126 2.56 -12.97 11.51
N GLY A 127 3.72 -12.43 11.11
CA GLY A 127 4.97 -13.21 11.01
C GLY A 127 5.09 -14.23 9.86
N HIS A 128 4.14 -14.25 8.91
CA HIS A 128 4.24 -15.02 7.67
C HIS A 128 4.18 -14.10 6.44
N TRP A 129 4.72 -14.54 5.30
CA TRP A 129 4.37 -13.92 4.01
C TRP A 129 2.87 -14.10 3.83
N PHE A 130 2.13 -13.01 3.69
CA PHE A 130 0.70 -13.09 3.42
C PHE A 130 0.46 -12.82 1.95
N ILE A 131 -0.39 -13.64 1.35
CA ILE A 131 -1.01 -13.38 0.06
C ILE A 131 -2.51 -13.36 0.31
N LYS A 132 -3.15 -12.26 -0.03
CA LYS A 132 -4.60 -12.12 0.03
C LYS A 132 -5.11 -11.91 -1.39
N ILE A 133 -5.94 -12.84 -1.86
CA ILE A 133 -6.66 -12.69 -3.12
C ILE A 133 -8.13 -12.52 -2.78
N SER A 134 -8.77 -11.52 -3.35
CA SER A 134 -10.20 -11.28 -3.17
C SER A 134 -10.86 -10.82 -4.45
N VAL A 135 -12.13 -11.15 -4.59
CA VAL A 135 -12.97 -10.61 -5.67
C VAL A 135 -13.76 -9.45 -5.10
N SER A 136 -13.82 -8.36 -5.85
CA SER A 136 -14.62 -7.19 -5.54
C SER A 136 -15.72 -7.03 -6.59
N HIS A 137 -16.85 -6.47 -6.18
CA HIS A 137 -17.97 -6.20 -7.07
C HIS A 137 -18.54 -4.85 -6.67
N SER A 138 -18.89 -4.03 -7.64
CA SER A 138 -19.61 -2.79 -7.42
C SER A 138 -20.70 -2.63 -8.46
N ILE A 139 -21.79 -1.98 -8.06
CA ILE A 139 -22.95 -1.70 -8.90
C ILE A 139 -23.18 -0.19 -8.78
N GLN A 140 -23.31 0.49 -9.91
CA GLN A 140 -23.69 1.90 -9.91
C GLN A 140 -25.21 1.99 -10.04
N CYS A 141 -25.87 2.51 -9.01
CA CYS A 141 -27.27 2.88 -9.12
C CYS A 141 -27.36 4.17 -9.92
N THR A 142 -27.68 4.07 -11.21
CA THR A 142 -28.09 5.23 -12.01
C THR A 142 -29.58 5.47 -11.77
N ASP A 143 -29.95 6.67 -11.34
CA ASP A 143 -31.33 7.07 -11.16
C ASP A 143 -32.14 6.77 -12.43
N ILE A 144 -33.20 6.00 -12.27
CA ILE A 144 -34.18 5.70 -13.31
C ILE A 144 -34.99 6.98 -13.49
N THR A 145 -34.81 7.69 -14.60
CA THR A 145 -35.72 8.77 -15.03
C THR A 145 -36.81 8.19 -15.91
#